data_AF-A0A658NJ34-F1
#
_entry.id   AF-A0A658NJ34-F1
#
_cell.length_a   1.000
_cell.length_b   1.000
_cell.length_c   1.000
_cell.angle_alpha   90.00
_cell.angle_beta   90.00
_cell.angle_gamma   90.00
#
_symmetry.space_group_name_H-M   'P 1'
#
loop_
_entity.id
_entity.type
_entity.pdbx_description
1 polymer ?
#
loop_
_entity_poly.entity_id
_entity_poly.type
_entity_poly.pdbx_seq_one_letter_code
_entity_poly.pdbx_strand_id
1 'polypeptide(L)' 'DSRTVLFEKGADDLVVPASTVKIMTAELVFRDLAAGRFKLDDTMSISEKAWRTGGSGGSSMFAQLNSRPRIEDLLRGLI' A
#
# COMPACT_ATOMS: atom_id res chain seq x y z
N ASP A 1 -19.50 -19.94 1.77
CA ASP A 1 -18.09 -19.92 2.22
C ASP A 1 -18.05 -20.16 3.72
N SER A 2 -17.48 -21.28 4.19
CA SER A 2 -17.67 -21.76 5.58
C SER A 2 -16.72 -21.12 6.60
N ARG A 3 -15.68 -20.40 6.14
CA ARG A 3 -14.61 -19.85 6.99
C ARG A 3 -13.94 -20.91 7.90
N THR A 4 -14.02 -22.19 7.51
CA THR A 4 -13.45 -23.29 8.29
C THR A 4 -11.93 -23.26 8.17
N VAL A 5 -11.22 -23.22 9.30
CA VAL A 5 -9.77 -23.40 9.34
C VAL A 5 -9.46 -24.86 9.02
N LEU A 6 -8.74 -25.10 7.94
CA LEU A 6 -8.35 -26.45 7.52
C LEU A 6 -7.14 -26.96 8.33
N PHE A 7 -6.24 -26.06 8.72
CA PHE A 7 -5.08 -26.30 9.56
C PHE A 7 -4.48 -24.96 10.03
N GLU A 8 -3.95 -24.90 11.24
CA GLU A 8 -3.24 -23.74 11.78
C GLU A 8 -2.07 -24.14 12.69
N LYS A 9 -1.03 -23.31 12.76
CA LYS A 9 0.10 -23.45 13.67
C LYS A 9 0.64 -22.07 14.03
N GLY A 10 0.54 -21.67 15.29
CA GLY A 10 0.97 -20.34 15.75
C GLY A 10 0.27 -19.19 15.00
N ALA A 11 -1.00 -19.37 14.60
CA ALA A 11 -1.71 -18.41 13.76
C ALA A 11 -1.94 -17.05 14.44
N ASP A 12 -2.07 -17.05 15.77
CA ASP A 12 -2.29 -15.85 16.59
C ASP A 12 -0.99 -15.32 17.24
N ASP A 13 0.15 -15.95 16.97
CA ASP A 13 1.43 -15.49 17.50
C ASP A 13 1.80 -14.13 16.89
N LEU A 14 2.29 -13.22 17.73
CA LEU A 14 2.75 -11.92 17.26
C LEU A 14 4.00 -12.07 16.41
N VAL A 15 3.89 -11.69 15.13
CA VAL A 15 4.99 -11.70 14.17
C VAL A 15 5.17 -10.33 13.53
N VAL A 16 6.39 -10.02 13.10
CA VAL A 16 6.64 -8.84 12.28
C VAL A 16 6.03 -9.09 10.90
N PRO A 17 5.04 -8.29 10.45
CA PRO A 17 4.27 -8.60 9.24
C PRO A 17 5.04 -8.34 7.93
N ALA A 18 6.25 -7.76 8.00
CA ALA A 18 7.05 -7.37 6.85
C ALA A 18 6.19 -6.64 5.78
N SER A 19 6.23 -7.09 4.52
CA SER A 19 5.43 -6.50 3.44
C SER A 19 3.92 -6.72 3.56
N THR A 20 3.44 -7.67 4.36
CA THR A 20 2.00 -7.95 4.55
C THR A 20 1.26 -6.77 5.17
N VAL A 21 1.96 -5.87 5.87
CA VAL A 21 1.40 -4.60 6.35
C VAL A 21 0.78 -3.76 5.23
N LYS A 22 1.27 -3.91 3.99
CA LYS A 22 0.74 -3.21 2.80
C LYS A 22 -0.72 -3.55 2.52
N ILE A 23 -1.22 -4.70 2.97
CA ILE A 23 -2.65 -5.07 2.85
C ILE A 23 -3.52 -4.05 3.60
N MET A 24 -3.15 -3.72 4.84
CA MET A 24 -3.89 -2.71 5.61
C MET A 24 -3.73 -1.30 5.03
N THR A 25 -2.55 -0.97 4.48
CA THR A 25 -2.36 0.30 3.76
C THR A 25 -3.28 0.40 2.54
N ALA A 26 -3.38 -0.66 1.73
CA ALA A 26 -4.26 -0.71 0.57
C ALA A 26 -5.74 -0.61 0.99
N GLU A 27 -6.14 -1.31 2.04
CA GLU A 27 -7.51 -1.25 2.59
C GLU A 27 -7.91 0.19 2.98
N LEU A 28 -7.02 0.95 3.60
CA LEU A 28 -7.30 2.35 3.94
C LEU A 28 -7.53 3.21 2.69
N VAL A 29 -6.74 3.00 1.63
CA VAL A 29 -6.91 3.72 0.36
C VAL A 29 -8.20 3.30 -0.35
N PHE A 30 -8.53 2.01 -0.37
CA PHE A 30 -9.79 1.52 -0.94
C PHE A 30 -11.01 2.07 -0.19
N ARG A 31 -10.94 2.16 1.14
CA ARG A 31 -11.98 2.80 1.95
C ARG A 31 -12.17 4.27 1.58
N ASP A 32 -11.09 5.00 1.32
CA ASP A 32 -11.14 6.41 0.92
C ASP A 32 -11.72 6.59 -0.50
N LEU A 33 -11.35 5.71 -1.43
CA LEU A 33 -11.93 5.65 -2.78
C LEU A 33 -13.43 5.34 -2.72
N ALA A 34 -13.83 4.33 -1.93
CA ALA A 34 -15.23 3.95 -1.75
C ALA A 34 -16.06 5.07 -1.08
N ALA A 35 -15.45 5.85 -0.18
CA ALA A 35 -16.06 7.02 0.43
C ALA A 35 -16.07 8.26 -0.48
N GLY A 36 -15.52 8.18 -1.70
CA GLY A 36 -15.45 9.29 -2.65
C GLY A 36 -14.50 10.41 -2.23
N ARG A 37 -13.57 10.17 -1.29
CA ARG A 37 -12.55 11.16 -0.88
C ARG A 37 -11.51 11.38 -1.97
N PHE A 38 -11.27 10.35 -2.77
CA PHE A 38 -10.37 10.37 -3.92
C PHE A 38 -10.98 9.60 -5.08
N LYS A 39 -10.41 9.80 -6.26
CA LYS A 39 -10.65 9.00 -7.46
C LYS A 39 -9.34 8.38 -7.93
N LEU A 40 -9.42 7.30 -8.70
CA LEU A 40 -8.23 6.60 -9.20
C LEU A 40 -7.38 7.48 -10.13
N ASP A 41 -7.99 8.44 -10.82
CA ASP A 41 -7.35 9.39 -11.73
C ASP A 41 -6.80 10.64 -11.03
N ASP A 42 -7.10 10.86 -9.75
CA ASP A 42 -6.50 11.94 -8.98
C ASP A 42 -4.98 11.74 -8.89
N THR A 43 -4.24 12.85 -8.94
CA THR A 43 -2.78 12.84 -8.89
C THR A 43 -2.25 13.34 -7.56
N MET A 44 -1.19 12.73 -7.03
CA MET A 44 -0.50 13.18 -5.82
C MET A 44 0.96 13.50 -6.08
N SER A 45 1.47 14.59 -5.49
CA SER A 45 2.88 14.98 -5.63
C SER A 45 3.80 14.08 -4.78
N ILE A 46 4.86 13.55 -5.39
CA ILE A 46 5.91 12.84 -4.67
C ILE A 46 6.79 13.83 -3.91
N SER A 47 6.67 13.79 -2.58
CA SER A 47 7.49 14.59 -1.68
C SER A 47 8.95 14.09 -1.61
N GLU A 48 9.86 14.96 -1.18
CA GLU A 48 11.26 14.60 -0.91
C GLU A 48 11.37 13.44 0.08
N LYS A 49 10.50 13.40 1.10
CA LYS A 49 10.43 12.30 2.06
C LYS A 49 10.09 10.98 1.37
N ALA A 50 9.04 10.96 0.54
CA ALA A 50 8.63 9.76 -0.18
C ALA A 50 9.72 9.25 -1.12
N TRP A 51 10.38 10.15 -1.84
CA TRP A 51 11.50 9.83 -2.72
C TRP A 51 12.70 9.26 -1.95
N ARG A 52 13.13 9.91 -0.86
CA ARG A 52 14.29 9.47 -0.05
C ARG A 52 14.02 8.13 0.63
N THR A 53 12.85 7.95 1.24
CA THR A 53 12.48 6.68 1.91
C THR A 53 12.27 5.55 0.90
N GLY A 54 11.72 5.83 -0.27
CA GLY A 54 11.63 4.85 -1.36
C GLY A 54 12.98 4.48 -1.96
N GLY A 55 14.00 5.34 -1.85
CA GLY A 55 15.35 5.08 -2.35
C GLY A 55 16.28 4.34 -1.38
N SER A 56 15.89 4.13 -0.12
CA SER A 56 16.80 3.69 0.95
C SER A 56 16.86 2.19 1.22
N GLY A 57 16.66 1.34 0.18
CA GLY A 57 16.94 -0.10 0.25
C GLY A 57 15.75 -1.05 0.43
N GLY A 58 14.51 -0.55 0.38
CA GLY A 58 13.30 -1.37 0.32
C GLY A 58 12.75 -1.54 -1.11
N SER A 59 11.70 -2.35 -1.27
CA SER A 59 10.91 -2.38 -2.51
C SER A 59 10.31 -0.99 -2.78
N SER A 60 10.44 -0.53 -4.01
CA SER A 60 10.10 0.83 -4.43
C SER A 60 9.68 0.84 -5.89
N MET A 61 8.73 1.72 -6.23
CA MET A 61 8.36 2.01 -7.61
C MET A 61 9.25 3.07 -8.27
N PHE A 62 10.27 3.57 -7.55
CA PHE A 62 11.24 4.56 -8.03
C PHE A 62 10.59 5.85 -8.59
N ALA A 63 9.50 6.29 -7.97
CA ALA A 63 8.80 7.49 -8.38
C ALA A 63 9.72 8.73 -8.27
N GLN A 64 9.70 9.57 -9.30
CA GLN A 64 10.57 10.74 -9.38
C GLN A 64 10.12 11.84 -8.41
N LEU A 65 11.07 12.57 -7.82
CA LEU A 65 10.79 13.73 -6.98
C LEU A 65 9.95 14.77 -7.75
N ASN A 66 8.91 15.32 -7.10
CA ASN A 66 7.94 16.27 -7.67
C ASN A 66 7.08 15.72 -8.82
N SER A 67 7.20 14.44 -9.18
CA SER A 67 6.25 13.82 -10.11
C SER A 67 4.85 13.72 -9.50
N ARG A 68 3.84 13.60 -10.36
CA ARG A 68 2.42 13.54 -10.00
C ARG A 68 1.74 12.27 -10.54
N PRO A 69 2.12 11.07 -10.08
CA PRO A 69 1.45 9.83 -10.48
C PRO A 69 -0.03 9.85 -10.06
N ARG A 70 -0.84 9.08 -10.79
CA ARG A 70 -2.23 8.84 -10.42
C ARG A 70 -2.30 7.91 -9.22
N ILE A 71 -3.38 7.99 -8.44
CA ILE A 71 -3.62 7.07 -7.32
C ILE A 71 -3.63 5.61 -7.79
N GLU A 72 -4.14 5.34 -8.99
CA GLU A 72 -4.06 4.01 -9.61
C GLU A 72 -2.62 3.50 -9.72
N ASP A 73 -1.70 4.34 -10.18
CA ASP A 73 -0.30 3.95 -10.40
C ASP A 73 0.41 3.72 -9.05
N LEU A 74 0.07 4.52 -8.03
CA LEU A 74 0.56 4.35 -6.65
C LEU A 74 0.07 3.02 -6.04
N LEU A 75 -1.20 2.66 -6.24
CA LEU A 75 -1.75 1.38 -5.76
C LEU A 75 -1.12 0.18 -6.47
N ARG A 76 -0.89 0.27 -7.78
CA ARG A 76 -0.17 -0.77 -8.55
C ARG A 76 1.29 -0.92 -8.15
N GLY A 77 1.92 0.14 -7.63
CA GLY A 77 3.27 0.06 -7.06
C GLY A 77 3.32 -0.52 -5.65
N LEU A 78 2.19 -0.49 -4.91
CA LEU A 78 2.06 -1.01 -3.56
C LEU A 78 1.77 -2.52 -3.53
N ILE A 79 0.94 -2.99 -4.47
CA ILE A 79 0.40 -4.36 -4.56
C ILE A 79 1.22 -5.18 -5.53
#